data_AF-A0A1Q9VZ17-F1
#
_entry.id   AF-A0A1Q9VZ17-F1
#
_cell.length_a   1.000
_cell.length_b   1.000
_cell.length_c   1.000
_cell.angle_alpha   90.00
_cell.angle_beta   90.00
_cell.angle_gamma   90.00
#
_symmetry.space_group_name_H-M   'P 1'
#
loop_
_entity.id
_entity.type
_entity.pdbx_description
1 polymer ?
#
loop_
_entity_poly.entity_id
_entity_poly.type
_entity_poly.pdbx_seq_one_letter_code
_entity_poly.pdbx_strand_id
1 'polypeptide(L)' 'MTRDYRTEDQKMAAVAASMTMAGQPVTPEDEVRCRRIFRGELTDDQAVLEILEEEGLADSSRAAELRRRIAHQTDD' A
#
# COMPACT_ATOMS: atom_id res chain seq x y z
N MET A 1 -7.25 1.75 -18.86
CA MET A 1 -7.61 1.60 -17.43
C MET A 1 -8.85 0.73 -17.35
N THR A 2 -8.76 -0.47 -16.79
CA THR A 2 -9.93 -1.36 -16.62
C THR A 2 -10.82 -0.78 -15.54
N ARG A 3 -12.13 -0.66 -15.80
CA ARG A 3 -13.09 -0.14 -14.83
C ARG A 3 -13.19 -1.11 -13.65
N ASP A 4 -12.89 -0.63 -12.45
CA ASP A 4 -13.09 -1.39 -11.22
C ASP A 4 -14.55 -1.18 -10.75
N TYR A 5 -15.30 -2.27 -10.62
CA TYR A 5 -16.70 -2.27 -10.20
C TYR A 5 -16.87 -2.54 -8.70
N ARG A 6 -15.78 -2.79 -7.98
CA ARG A 6 -15.83 -3.11 -6.54
C ARG A 6 -15.90 -1.83 -5.71
N THR A 7 -16.72 -1.84 -4.67
CA THR A 7 -16.72 -0.79 -3.64
C THR A 7 -15.44 -0.85 -2.79
N GLU A 8 -15.10 0.22 -2.08
CA GLU A 8 -13.97 0.20 -1.13
C GLU A 8 -14.10 -0.94 -0.12
N ASP A 9 -15.30 -1.15 0.42
CA ASP A 9 -15.53 -2.21 1.41
C ASP A 9 -15.38 -3.61 0.82
N GLN A 10 -15.74 -3.83 -0.45
CA GLN A 10 -15.50 -5.10 -1.13
C GLN A 10 -14.01 -5.36 -1.34
N LYS A 11 -13.23 -4.31 -1.64
CA LYS A 11 -11.77 -4.42 -1.74
C LYS A 11 -11.15 -4.68 -0.37
N MET A 12 -11.59 -3.99 0.68
CA MET A 12 -11.14 -4.21 2.05
C MET A 12 -11.48 -5.61 2.56
N ALA A 13 -12.67 -6.12 2.28
CA ALA A 13 -13.07 -7.47 2.65
C ALA A 13 -12.17 -8.52 1.98
N ALA A 14 -11.78 -8.32 0.72
CA ALA A 14 -10.85 -9.20 0.02
C ALA A 14 -9.44 -9.16 0.63
N VAL A 15 -8.93 -7.96 0.98
CA VAL A 15 -7.65 -7.80 1.69
C VAL A 15 -7.70 -8.51 3.04
N ALA A 16 -8.72 -8.24 3.85
CA ALA A 16 -8.89 -8.83 5.16
C ALA A 16 -8.94 -10.36 5.11
N ALA A 17 -9.70 -10.94 4.18
CA ALA A 17 -9.74 -12.38 3.98
C ALA A 17 -8.35 -12.95 3.61
N SER A 18 -7.64 -12.31 2.68
CA SER A 18 -6.29 -12.73 2.27
C SER A 18 -5.29 -12.69 3.44
N MET A 19 -5.31 -11.59 4.19
CA MET A 19 -4.44 -11.34 5.33
C MET A 19 -4.71 -12.30 6.49
N THR A 20 -5.99 -12.57 6.81
CA THR A 20 -6.38 -13.62 7.76
C THR A 20 -5.90 -15.00 7.32
N MET A 21 -6.04 -15.36 6.04
CA MET A 21 -5.55 -16.64 5.52
C MET A 21 -4.03 -16.77 5.58
N ALA A 22 -3.30 -15.65 5.49
CA ALA A 22 -1.85 -15.59 5.66
C ALA A 22 -1.40 -15.60 7.13
N GLY A 23 -2.33 -15.63 8.10
CA GLY A 23 -2.01 -15.58 9.53
C GLY A 23 -1.61 -14.20 10.04
N GLN A 24 -1.89 -13.14 9.28
CA GLN A 24 -1.56 -11.76 9.59
C GLN A 24 -2.81 -10.89 9.45
N PRO A 25 -3.74 -10.89 10.42
CA PRO A 25 -4.99 -10.14 10.30
C PRO A 25 -4.74 -8.63 10.11
N VAL A 26 -5.62 -7.98 9.34
CA VAL A 26 -5.59 -6.53 9.09
C VAL A 26 -5.65 -5.74 10.40
N THR A 27 -4.73 -4.80 10.57
CA THR A 27 -4.77 -3.81 11.65
C THR A 27 -5.58 -2.57 11.23
N PRO A 28 -6.04 -1.72 12.18
CA PRO A 28 -6.65 -0.44 11.85
C PRO A 28 -5.75 0.44 10.95
N GLU A 29 -4.44 0.43 11.19
CA GLU A 29 -3.46 1.16 10.40
C GLU A 29 -3.38 0.65 8.95
N ASP A 30 -3.40 -0.67 8.77
CA ASP A 30 -3.48 -1.30 7.45
C ASP A 30 -4.75 -0.89 6.70
N GLU A 31 -5.91 -0.88 7.39
CA GLU A 31 -7.17 -0.46 6.77
C GLU A 31 -7.11 0.99 6.27
N VAL A 32 -6.58 1.91 7.08
CA VAL A 32 -6.41 3.31 6.68
C VAL A 32 -5.51 3.42 5.45
N ARG A 33 -4.38 2.70 5.43
CA ARG A 33 -3.43 2.72 4.32
C ARG A 33 -4.04 2.11 3.05
N CYS A 34 -4.72 0.96 3.15
CA CYS A 34 -5.42 0.34 2.03
C CYS A 34 -6.50 1.25 1.44
N ARG A 35 -7.28 1.95 2.27
CA ARG A 35 -8.30 2.90 1.77
C ARG A 35 -7.67 4.09 1.03
N ARG A 36 -6.54 4.62 1.48
CA ARG A 36 -5.77 5.65 0.74
C ARG A 36 -5.33 5.14 -0.64
N ILE A 37 -4.83 3.90 -0.71
CA ILE A 37 -4.47 3.24 -1.97
C ILE A 37 -5.68 3.08 -2.90
N PHE A 38 -6.83 2.62 -2.37
CA PHE A 38 -8.03 2.41 -3.19
C PHE A 38 -8.60 3.69 -3.81
N ARG A 39 -8.37 4.83 -3.15
CA ARG A 39 -8.74 6.16 -3.62
C ARG A 39 -7.69 6.80 -4.54
N GLY A 40 -6.51 6.19 -4.66
CA GLY A 40 -5.38 6.72 -5.40
C GLY A 40 -4.67 7.88 -4.70
N GLU A 41 -4.91 8.08 -3.40
CA GLU A 41 -4.22 9.08 -2.57
C GLU A 41 -2.78 8.67 -2.25
N LEU A 42 -2.49 7.37 -2.39
CA LEU A 42 -1.19 6.76 -2.14
C LEU A 42 -0.94 5.68 -3.18
N THR A 43 0.26 5.64 -3.76
CA THR A 43 0.68 4.50 -4.59
C THR A 43 1.16 3.35 -3.72
N ASP A 44 1.17 2.13 -4.25
CA ASP A 44 1.70 0.96 -3.53
C ASP A 44 3.17 1.17 -3.11
N ASP A 45 3.97 1.81 -3.96
CA ASP A 45 5.38 2.09 -3.65
C ASP A 45 5.53 3.10 -2.51
N GLN A 46 4.68 4.13 -2.47
CA GLN A 46 4.66 5.10 -1.36
C GLN A 46 4.20 4.43 -0.06
N ALA A 47 3.19 3.57 -0.12
CA ALA A 47 2.69 2.83 1.03
C ALA A 47 3.76 1.92 1.66
N VAL A 48 4.53 1.20 0.83
CA VAL A 48 5.62 0.37 1.33
C VAL A 48 6.76 1.22 1.88
N LEU A 49 7.04 2.38 1.28
CA LEU A 49 8.06 3.29 1.80
C LEU A 49 7.68 3.84 3.19
N GLU A 50 6.43 4.27 3.39
CA GLU A 50 5.92 4.70 4.71
C GLU A 50 6.15 3.61 5.77
N ILE A 51 5.82 2.34 5.46
CA ILE A 51 6.04 1.20 6.38
C ILE A 51 7.52 1.00 6.69
N LEU A 52 8.39 1.06 5.69
CA LEU A 52 9.83 0.92 5.92
C LEU A 52 10.38 2.05 6.79
N GLU A 53 9.86 3.27 6.67
CA GLU A 53 10.26 4.40 7.50
C GLU A 53 9.77 4.25 8.95
N GLU A 54 8.53 3.82 9.14
CA GLU A 54 7.93 3.52 10.47
C GLU A 54 8.71 2.42 11.21
N GLU A 55 9.17 1.39 10.50
CA GLU A 55 9.96 0.28 11.07
C GLU A 55 11.46 0.58 11.21
N GLY A 56 11.89 1.83 10.96
CA GLY A 56 13.30 2.23 11.07
C GLY A 56 14.21 1.69 9.96
N LEU A 57 13.64 1.25 8.84
CA LEU A 57 14.32 0.71 7.66
C LEU A 57 14.43 1.73 6.52
N ALA A 58 14.35 3.03 6.84
CA ALA A 58 14.41 4.14 5.90
C ALA A 58 15.69 4.15 5.04
N ASP A 59 16.80 3.63 5.56
CA ASP A 59 18.10 3.56 4.88
C ASP A 59 18.35 2.23 4.17
N SER A 60 17.35 1.33 4.15
CA SER A 60 17.48 0.05 3.47
C SER A 60 17.63 0.23 1.95
N SER A 61 18.29 -0.74 1.30
CA SER A 61 18.40 -0.78 -0.15
C SER A 61 17.02 -0.76 -0.83
N ARG A 62 16.01 -1.37 -0.19
CA ARG A 62 14.63 -1.37 -0.65
C ARG A 62 14.00 0.02 -0.58
N ALA A 63 14.17 0.76 0.51
CA ALA A 63 13.69 2.13 0.63
C ALA A 63 14.34 3.05 -0.43
N ALA A 64 15.64 2.89 -0.69
CA ALA A 64 16.33 3.62 -1.75
C ALA A 64 15.79 3.31 -3.16
N GLU A 65 15.45 2.05 -3.43
CA GLU A 65 14.81 1.65 -4.69
C GLU A 65 13.42 2.26 -4.86
N LEU A 66 12.59 2.22 -3.81
CA LEU A 66 11.24 2.78 -3.83
C LEU A 66 11.27 4.29 -4.09
N ARG A 67 12.16 5.03 -3.42
CA ARG A 67 12.33 6.47 -3.68
C ARG A 67 12.69 6.77 -5.14
N ARG A 68 13.55 5.96 -5.77
CA ARG A 68 13.84 6.10 -7.22
C ARG A 68 12.61 5.83 -8.08
N ARG A 69 11.85 4.77 -7.80
CA ARG A 69 10.63 4.43 -8.56
C ARG A 69 9.57 5.53 -8.44
N ILE A 70 9.37 6.06 -7.25
CA ILE A 70 8.43 7.17 -6.98
C ILE A 70 8.85 8.43 -7.75
N ALA A 71 10.14 8.77 -7.74
CA ALA A 71 10.66 9.92 -8.49
C ALA A 71 10.34 9.81 -9.99
N HIS A 72 10.55 8.63 -10.58
CA HIS A 72 10.28 8.39 -12.01
C HIS A 72 8.79 8.22 -12.38
N GLN A 73 7.90 7.98 -11.42
CA GLN A 73 6.46 7.94 -11.66
C GLN A 73 5.83 9.33 -11.77
N THR A 74 6.55 10.39 -11.36
CA THR A 74 6.06 11.78 -11.40
C THR A 74 6.42 12.47 -12.72
N ASP A 75 7.19 11.82 -13.59
CA ASP A 75 7.71 12.36 -14.86
C ASP A 75 6.86 12.01 -16.10
N ASP A 76 5.72 11.34 -15.94
CA ASP A 76 4.79 10.91 -17.02
C ASP A 76 3.41 11.63 -16.95
#